data_AF-A0A0S4JAH2-F1
#
_entry.id   AF-A0A0S4JAH2-F1
#
_cell.length_a   1.000
_cell.length_b   1.000
_cell.length_c   1.000
_cell.angle_alpha   90.00
_cell.angle_beta   90.00
_cell.angle_gamma   90.00
#
_symmetry.space_group_name_H-M   'P 1'
#
loop_
_entity.id
_entity.type
_entity.pdbx_description
1 polymer ?
#
loop_
_entity_poly.entity_id
_entity_poly.type
_entity_poly.pdbx_seq_one_letter_code
_entity_poly.pdbx_strand_id
1 'polypeptide(L)'
;MSRSVAAIVLAALLAVTPATFVAGQYQCTYTANINITAPDLVPAKFLVSAYDCCVMCSDTSGCVASVYSNYYCHLKGSQSPQVVSTGPTLILQGGATPSPSSPAPGPTQAPPTPAPTSAPTAAPTPNPPTPPPTPSTPAPTSAPTPAPTSPTQVTIIREVQCQYSDTCSRRADYTCTTSVYYNNSCQGSSRRVCTGYYIDVDTYSELGCGGVVKHTTQEQENVCLATPDETYVGHYCDVQAAPATGTPVLHTKCPYGCNDGSECTQSSFTTGVCTSNPFGSLSGSSVLAWCFPQYVVYVAYGSIDCSGPVSAAMSEPIGQSCFLDNNQEHIMNVCGSS
;
A
#
# COMPACT_ATOMS: atom_id res chain seq x y z
N MET A 1 53.28 -12.87 38.08
CA MET A 1 52.60 -12.24 39.24
C MET A 1 52.57 -10.74 39.01
N SER A 2 51.45 -10.19 38.52
CA SER A 2 51.21 -8.75 38.56
C SER A 2 49.71 -8.54 38.65
N ARG A 3 49.28 -7.88 39.73
CA ARG A 3 47.89 -7.56 40.07
C ARG A 3 47.62 -6.11 39.64
N SER A 4 46.41 -5.81 39.18
CA SER A 4 45.83 -4.44 39.17
C SER A 4 44.31 -4.59 39.04
N VAL A 5 43.60 -4.60 40.17
CA VAL A 5 42.85 -3.50 40.82
C VAL A 5 41.60 -3.07 40.03
N ALA A 6 40.46 -3.55 40.53
CA ALA A 6 39.11 -3.22 40.11
C ALA A 6 38.62 -1.96 40.84
N ALA A 7 38.01 -1.02 40.11
CA ALA A 7 37.28 0.11 40.68
C ALA A 7 35.78 -0.18 40.61
N ILE A 8 35.13 -0.28 41.77
CA ILE A 8 33.69 -0.45 41.93
C ILE A 8 33.08 0.95 42.08
N VAL A 9 32.28 1.36 41.10
CA VAL A 9 31.45 2.58 41.17
C VAL A 9 30.04 2.16 41.58
N LEU A 10 29.65 2.57 42.79
CA LEU A 10 28.31 2.33 43.33
C LEU A 10 27.38 3.48 42.89
N ALA A 11 26.48 3.21 41.95
CA ALA A 11 25.43 4.15 41.54
C ALA A 11 24.12 3.82 42.27
N ALA A 12 23.57 4.80 42.98
CA ALA A 12 22.30 4.68 43.70
C ALA A 12 21.11 4.72 42.71
N LEU A 13 20.32 3.65 42.67
CA LEU A 13 19.06 3.60 41.91
C LEU A 13 17.93 4.23 42.74
N LEU A 14 17.32 5.29 42.20
CA LEU A 14 16.02 5.81 42.63
C LEU A 14 14.92 5.01 41.93
N ALA A 15 14.04 4.38 42.71
CA ALA A 15 12.90 3.62 42.21
C ALA A 15 11.76 4.57 41.81
N VAL A 16 11.48 4.67 40.51
CA VAL A 16 10.31 5.36 39.95
C VAL A 16 9.23 4.30 39.70
N THR A 17 8.09 4.39 40.38
CA THR A 17 6.94 3.51 40.10
C THR A 17 6.22 4.00 38.84
N PRO A 18 6.10 3.18 37.78
CA PRO A 18 5.42 3.58 36.56
C PRO A 18 3.90 3.60 36.78
N ALA A 19 3.26 4.69 36.35
CA ALA A 19 1.82 4.75 36.18
C ALA A 19 1.41 3.80 35.05
N THR A 20 0.52 2.85 35.34
CA THR A 20 -0.06 1.94 34.35
C THR A 20 -1.03 2.67 33.45
N PHE A 21 -0.63 2.93 32.21
CA PHE A 21 -1.54 3.33 31.13
C PHE A 21 -1.72 2.14 30.19
N VAL A 22 -2.97 1.67 30.07
CA VAL A 22 -3.37 0.63 29.11
C VAL A 22 -3.62 1.32 27.78
N ALA A 23 -2.62 1.36 26.90
CA ALA A 23 -2.81 1.72 25.49
C ALA A 23 -3.54 0.57 24.79
N GLY A 24 -4.70 0.84 24.21
CA GLY A 24 -5.51 -0.17 23.54
C GLY A 24 -4.83 -0.70 22.29
N GLN A 25 -4.33 -1.94 22.34
CA GLN A 25 -3.89 -2.65 21.14
C GLN A 25 -5.12 -3.05 20.32
N TYR A 26 -5.19 -2.62 19.06
CA TYR A 26 -6.20 -3.07 18.12
C TYR A 26 -6.08 -4.59 17.94
N GLN A 27 -7.00 -5.34 18.54
CA GLN A 27 -7.02 -6.78 18.42
C GLN A 27 -7.62 -7.10 17.06
N CYS A 28 -6.85 -7.56 16.08
CA CYS A 28 -7.39 -8.01 14.79
C CYS A 28 -7.11 -9.50 14.59
N THR A 29 -8.10 -10.22 14.07
CA THR A 29 -7.94 -11.62 13.63
C THR A 29 -7.76 -11.65 12.13
N TYR A 30 -6.67 -12.27 11.68
CA TYR A 30 -6.31 -12.38 10.26
C TYR A 30 -6.65 -13.78 9.75
N THR A 31 -7.36 -13.86 8.62
CA THR A 31 -7.70 -15.14 7.98
C THR A 31 -7.41 -15.03 6.49
N ALA A 32 -6.35 -15.73 6.06
CA ALA A 32 -5.94 -15.76 4.66
C ALA A 32 -6.97 -16.50 3.80
N ASN A 33 -7.01 -16.15 2.52
CA ASN A 33 -7.84 -16.74 1.49
C ASN A 33 -9.36 -16.63 1.74
N ILE A 34 -9.78 -15.57 2.42
CA ILE A 34 -11.18 -15.24 2.64
C ILE A 34 -11.44 -13.80 2.19
N ASN A 35 -12.52 -13.62 1.43
CA ASN A 35 -13.06 -12.32 1.06
C ASN A 35 -14.46 -12.12 1.67
N ILE A 36 -14.86 -10.87 1.87
CA ILE A 36 -16.23 -10.48 2.22
C ILE A 36 -16.86 -9.83 0.99
N THR A 37 -17.98 -10.38 0.55
CA THR A 37 -18.73 -9.87 -0.63
C THR A 37 -19.64 -8.69 -0.32
N ALA A 38 -19.77 -8.31 0.96
CA ALA A 38 -20.49 -7.11 1.35
C ALA A 38 -19.88 -5.86 0.69
N PRO A 39 -20.69 -4.84 0.36
CA PRO A 39 -20.19 -3.58 -0.19
C PRO A 39 -19.14 -2.93 0.72
N ASP A 40 -18.19 -2.24 0.10
CA ASP A 40 -17.21 -1.45 0.84
C ASP A 40 -17.91 -0.21 1.44
N LEU A 41 -17.56 0.14 2.69
CA LEU A 41 -18.05 1.35 3.36
C LEU A 41 -17.56 2.63 2.66
N VAL A 42 -16.35 2.55 2.10
CA VAL A 42 -15.68 3.60 1.36
C VAL A 42 -14.91 2.95 0.21
N PRO A 43 -14.59 3.67 -0.87
CA PRO A 43 -13.71 3.14 -1.91
C PRO A 43 -12.44 2.54 -1.32
N ALA A 44 -12.05 1.37 -1.84
CA ALA A 44 -10.89 0.63 -1.37
C ALA A 44 -9.65 1.53 -1.35
N LYS A 45 -8.92 1.51 -0.23
CA LYS A 45 -7.77 2.39 -0.03
C LYS A 45 -6.49 1.62 -0.20
N PHE A 46 -5.54 2.18 -0.92
CA PHE A 46 -4.22 1.59 -1.00
C PHE A 46 -3.57 1.57 0.40
N LEU A 47 -3.11 0.41 0.83
CA LEU A 47 -2.37 0.15 2.07
C LEU A 47 -1.34 -0.92 1.81
N VAL A 48 -0.29 -0.96 2.62
CA VAL A 48 0.86 -1.83 2.31
C VAL A 48 0.96 -3.08 3.15
N SER A 49 0.08 -3.19 4.13
CA SER A 49 -0.06 -4.39 4.92
C SER A 49 -1.50 -4.62 5.36
N ALA A 50 -1.82 -5.87 5.67
CA ALA A 50 -3.06 -6.23 6.35
C ALA A 50 -3.18 -5.56 7.72
N TYR A 51 -2.06 -5.26 8.39
CA TYR A 51 -2.05 -4.58 9.68
C TYR A 51 -2.52 -3.12 9.56
N ASP A 52 -2.01 -2.37 8.58
CA ASP A 52 -2.47 -1.00 8.35
C ASP A 52 -3.97 -0.99 7.99
N CYS A 53 -4.42 -2.04 7.31
CA CYS A 53 -5.84 -2.25 7.00
C CYS A 53 -6.70 -2.59 8.24
N CYS A 54 -6.12 -3.21 9.27
CA CYS A 54 -6.74 -3.36 10.58
C CYS A 54 -6.90 -1.99 11.27
N VAL A 55 -5.83 -1.20 11.36
CA VAL A 55 -5.85 0.12 12.02
C VAL A 55 -6.81 1.09 11.32
N MET A 56 -6.81 1.10 9.99
CA MET A 56 -7.73 1.92 9.23
C MET A 56 -9.19 1.54 9.51
N CYS A 57 -9.49 0.25 9.63
CA CYS A 57 -10.83 -0.21 9.95
C CYS A 57 -11.22 0.17 11.39
N SER A 58 -10.34 0.05 12.38
CA SER A 58 -10.64 0.44 13.76
C SER A 58 -10.92 1.93 13.93
N ASP A 59 -10.28 2.77 13.11
CA ASP A 59 -10.48 4.22 13.13
C ASP A 59 -11.68 4.67 12.26
N THR A 60 -12.28 3.74 11.48
CA THR A 60 -13.42 4.03 10.60
C THR A 60 -14.73 3.62 11.25
N SER A 61 -15.58 4.61 11.55
CA SER A 61 -16.91 4.38 12.12
C SER A 61 -17.73 3.42 11.25
N GLY A 62 -18.25 2.36 11.86
CA GLY A 62 -19.06 1.34 11.19
C GLY A 62 -18.26 0.21 10.52
N CYS A 63 -16.92 0.29 10.49
CA CYS A 63 -16.11 -0.82 10.00
C CYS A 63 -16.02 -1.94 11.04
N VAL A 64 -16.48 -3.13 10.66
CA VAL A 64 -16.48 -4.34 11.52
C VAL A 64 -15.51 -5.41 11.02
N ALA A 65 -15.10 -5.29 9.76
CA ALA A 65 -14.12 -6.13 9.11
C ALA A 65 -13.44 -5.36 7.99
N SER A 66 -12.26 -5.76 7.60
CA SER A 66 -11.64 -5.30 6.36
C SER A 66 -11.07 -6.48 5.59
N VAL A 67 -10.94 -6.33 4.27
CA VAL A 67 -10.28 -7.30 3.41
C VAL A 67 -9.08 -6.62 2.80
N TYR A 68 -7.90 -7.14 3.10
CA TYR A 68 -6.67 -6.69 2.47
C TYR A 68 -6.36 -7.57 1.27
N SER A 69 -6.32 -6.97 0.08
CA SER A 69 -6.05 -7.69 -1.16
C SER A 69 -5.35 -6.78 -2.15
N ASN A 70 -4.26 -7.25 -2.77
CA ASN A 70 -3.50 -6.51 -3.78
C ASN A 70 -3.11 -5.08 -3.36
N TYR A 71 -2.71 -4.90 -2.09
CA TYR A 71 -2.42 -3.58 -1.48
C TYR A 71 -3.62 -2.65 -1.38
N TYR A 72 -4.83 -3.16 -1.50
CA TYR A 72 -6.04 -2.40 -1.23
C TYR A 72 -6.73 -2.95 0.01
N CYS A 73 -7.11 -2.03 0.87
CA CYS A 73 -7.90 -2.25 2.05
C CYS A 73 -9.36 -1.94 1.73
N HIS A 74 -10.17 -2.97 1.76
CA HIS A 74 -11.60 -2.93 1.55
C HIS A 74 -12.29 -2.91 2.92
N LEU A 75 -12.75 -1.74 3.38
CA LEU A 75 -13.42 -1.60 4.67
C LEU A 75 -14.86 -2.08 4.57
N LYS A 76 -15.29 -2.98 5.45
CA LYS A 76 -16.60 -3.63 5.40
C LYS A 76 -17.44 -3.29 6.63
N GLY A 77 -18.71 -2.99 6.39
CA GLY A 77 -19.73 -2.78 7.44
C GLY A 77 -20.36 -4.08 7.94
N SER A 78 -19.99 -5.23 7.38
CA SER A 78 -20.48 -6.56 7.76
C SER A 78 -19.34 -7.57 7.69
N GLN A 79 -19.40 -8.62 8.53
CA GLN A 79 -18.47 -9.75 8.50
C GLN A 79 -18.92 -10.86 7.51
N SER A 80 -20.07 -10.69 6.86
CA SER A 80 -20.68 -11.70 5.99
C SER A 80 -21.35 -11.06 4.76
N PRO A 81 -21.50 -11.79 3.63
CA PRO A 81 -21.08 -13.18 3.40
C PRO A 81 -19.57 -13.32 3.19
N GLN A 82 -18.97 -14.34 3.82
CA GLN A 82 -17.58 -14.72 3.59
C GLN A 82 -17.51 -15.76 2.47
N VAL A 83 -16.58 -15.57 1.54
CA VAL A 83 -16.29 -16.51 0.46
C VAL A 83 -14.83 -16.88 0.48
N VAL A 84 -14.53 -18.16 0.27
CA VAL A 84 -13.15 -18.61 0.08
C VAL A 84 -12.68 -18.09 -1.27
N SER A 85 -11.57 -17.34 -1.26
CA SER A 85 -10.97 -16.73 -2.44
C SER A 85 -9.46 -16.67 -2.22
N THR A 86 -8.67 -17.24 -3.13
CA THR A 86 -7.21 -17.22 -3.01
C THR A 86 -6.66 -15.80 -3.12
N GLY A 87 -5.77 -15.40 -2.19
CA GLY A 87 -5.07 -14.10 -2.20
C GLY A 87 -5.52 -13.11 -1.12
N PRO A 88 -6.81 -12.72 -1.03
CA PRO A 88 -7.29 -11.81 0.00
C PRO A 88 -7.05 -12.30 1.43
N THR A 89 -6.75 -11.37 2.34
CA THR A 89 -6.69 -11.59 3.78
C THR A 89 -7.87 -10.89 4.44
N LEU A 90 -8.77 -11.66 5.03
CA LEU A 90 -9.83 -11.14 5.90
C LEU A 90 -9.22 -10.69 7.23
N ILE A 91 -9.64 -9.52 7.70
CA ILE A 91 -9.24 -8.91 8.95
C ILE A 91 -10.51 -8.60 9.75
N LEU A 92 -10.72 -9.28 10.87
CA LEU A 92 -11.86 -9.05 11.76
C LEU A 92 -11.43 -8.21 12.95
N GLN A 93 -12.20 -7.15 13.26
CA GLN A 93 -11.99 -6.33 14.44
C GLN A 93 -12.37 -7.13 15.69
N GLY A 94 -11.41 -7.30 16.59
CA GLY A 94 -11.53 -7.95 17.88
C GLY A 94 -12.14 -7.00 18.89
N GLY A 95 -13.47 -6.88 18.86
CA GLY A 95 -14.29 -6.50 20.01
C GLY A 95 -13.85 -5.27 20.81
N ALA A 96 -13.56 -4.14 20.16
CA ALA A 96 -13.82 -2.85 20.81
C ALA A 96 -15.30 -2.54 20.60
N THR A 97 -16.09 -2.61 21.68
CA THR A 97 -17.49 -2.16 21.67
C THR A 97 -17.54 -0.76 21.07
N PRO A 98 -18.35 -0.51 20.02
CA PRO A 98 -18.39 0.81 19.40
C PRO A 98 -18.73 1.86 20.47
N SER A 99 -17.90 2.90 20.58
CA SER A 99 -18.27 4.08 21.36
C SER A 99 -19.62 4.59 20.83
N PRO A 100 -20.64 4.77 21.68
CA PRO A 100 -21.99 5.08 21.23
C PRO A 100 -21.99 6.40 20.46
N SER A 101 -22.37 6.32 19.19
CA SER A 101 -22.59 7.48 18.33
C SER A 101 -23.79 8.29 18.83
N SER A 102 -23.59 9.60 18.93
CA SER A 102 -24.63 10.60 19.19
C SER A 102 -25.79 10.45 18.18
N PRO A 103 -27.06 10.54 18.61
CA PRO A 103 -28.21 10.25 17.77
C PRO A 103 -28.34 11.23 16.60
N ALA A 104 -28.51 10.69 15.39
CA ALA A 104 -28.80 11.43 14.18
C ALA A 104 -30.18 12.13 14.26
N PRO A 105 -30.33 13.38 13.76
CA PRO A 105 -31.62 14.07 13.69
C PRO A 105 -32.63 13.29 12.82
N GLY A 106 -33.86 13.16 13.32
CA GLY A 106 -34.92 12.34 12.73
C GLY A 106 -35.47 12.82 11.38
N PRO A 107 -36.19 11.94 10.66
CA PRO A 107 -36.67 12.19 9.31
C PRO A 107 -37.81 13.22 9.28
N THR A 108 -37.67 14.23 8.43
CA THR A 108 -38.74 15.19 8.11
C THR A 108 -39.69 14.56 7.09
N GLN A 109 -40.97 14.45 7.43
CA GLN A 109 -42.02 13.84 6.60
C GLN A 109 -42.38 14.73 5.40
N ALA A 110 -42.46 14.13 4.21
CA ALA A 110 -43.00 14.76 3.00
C ALA A 110 -44.54 14.66 2.96
N PRO A 111 -45.25 15.66 2.37
CA PRO A 111 -46.72 15.72 2.35
C PRO A 111 -47.37 14.78 1.32
N PRO A 112 -48.66 14.42 1.51
CA PRO A 112 -49.35 13.43 0.68
C PRO A 112 -49.84 14.01 -0.65
N THR A 113 -49.75 13.20 -1.71
CA THR A 113 -50.26 13.52 -3.05
C THR A 113 -51.73 13.08 -3.19
N PRO A 114 -52.63 13.90 -3.76
CA PRO A 114 -54.05 13.54 -3.89
C PRO A 114 -54.33 12.65 -5.13
N ALA A 115 -55.30 11.75 -4.96
CA ALA A 115 -56.00 10.98 -6.01
C ALA A 115 -57.29 11.72 -6.44
N PRO A 116 -58.18 11.20 -7.31
CA PRO A 116 -58.10 10.27 -8.46
C PRO A 116 -58.69 10.96 -9.73
N THR A 117 -59.00 10.23 -10.83
CA THR A 117 -60.34 10.22 -11.50
C THR A 117 -60.31 9.36 -12.77
N SER A 118 -61.32 8.49 -12.92
CA SER A 118 -61.61 7.61 -14.06
C SER A 118 -62.89 8.07 -14.79
N ALA A 119 -62.92 8.03 -16.14
CA ALA A 119 -64.10 7.90 -17.02
C ALA A 119 -63.68 7.91 -18.53
N PRO A 120 -64.56 7.60 -19.52
CA PRO A 120 -65.00 6.27 -19.90
C PRO A 120 -64.65 5.90 -21.37
N THR A 121 -64.57 4.60 -21.60
CA THR A 121 -64.30 3.92 -22.88
C THR A 121 -65.45 4.05 -23.90
N ALA A 122 -65.15 4.35 -25.17
CA ALA A 122 -66.03 4.14 -26.31
C ALA A 122 -65.45 3.11 -27.30
N ALA A 123 -66.35 2.35 -27.93
CA ALA A 123 -66.09 1.10 -28.66
C ALA A 123 -65.39 1.26 -30.04
N PRO A 124 -64.63 0.23 -30.50
CA PRO A 124 -63.86 0.30 -31.74
C PRO A 124 -64.68 -0.14 -32.97
N THR A 125 -64.46 0.52 -34.11
CA THR A 125 -64.88 0.06 -35.45
C THR A 125 -63.61 -0.22 -36.28
N PRO A 126 -63.54 -1.31 -37.07
CA PRO A 126 -62.27 -1.92 -37.46
C PRO A 126 -61.71 -1.31 -38.75
N ASN A 127 -60.40 -1.05 -38.77
CA ASN A 127 -59.67 -0.70 -39.99
C ASN A 127 -58.68 -1.83 -40.38
N PRO A 128 -58.47 -2.10 -41.69
CA PRO A 128 -57.65 -3.22 -42.20
C PRO A 128 -56.15 -3.05 -41.99
N PRO A 129 -55.35 -4.15 -42.06
CA PRO A 129 -54.02 -4.22 -41.49
C PRO A 129 -52.98 -3.51 -42.35
N THR A 130 -52.38 -2.47 -41.77
CA THR A 130 -51.10 -1.90 -42.22
C THR A 130 -50.07 -2.26 -41.15
N PRO A 131 -48.92 -2.90 -41.48
CA PRO A 131 -47.91 -3.23 -40.47
C PRO A 131 -47.28 -1.92 -39.93
N PRO A 132 -47.42 -1.61 -38.63
CA PRO A 132 -46.96 -0.35 -38.08
C PRO A 132 -45.46 -0.38 -37.79
N PRO A 133 -44.75 0.76 -37.93
CA PRO A 133 -43.35 0.86 -37.57
C PRO A 133 -43.16 0.55 -36.08
N THR A 134 -42.19 -0.30 -35.79
CA THR A 134 -41.79 -0.70 -34.44
C THR A 134 -41.53 0.57 -33.60
N PRO A 135 -42.13 0.70 -32.40
CA PRO A 135 -41.89 1.85 -31.55
C PRO A 135 -40.40 1.92 -31.21
N SER A 136 -39.76 3.04 -31.55
CA SER A 136 -38.42 3.36 -31.08
C SER A 136 -38.48 3.43 -29.55
N THR A 137 -37.96 2.40 -28.89
CA THR A 137 -37.69 2.37 -27.46
C THR A 137 -36.99 3.68 -27.08
N PRO A 138 -37.44 4.40 -26.04
CA PRO A 138 -36.73 5.58 -25.55
C PRO A 138 -35.27 5.20 -25.33
N ALA A 139 -34.35 5.90 -26.02
CA ALA A 139 -32.93 5.69 -25.80
C ALA A 139 -32.68 5.84 -24.29
N PRO A 140 -32.02 4.87 -23.63
CA PRO A 140 -31.80 4.95 -22.20
C PRO A 140 -31.09 6.27 -21.91
N THR A 141 -31.74 7.12 -21.11
CA THR A 141 -31.13 8.33 -20.57
C THR A 141 -29.84 7.88 -19.90
N SER A 142 -28.70 8.20 -20.52
CA SER A 142 -27.39 7.83 -20.01
C SER A 142 -27.30 8.33 -18.58
N ALA A 143 -27.14 7.39 -17.64
CA ALA A 143 -26.93 7.71 -16.24
C ALA A 143 -25.81 8.78 -16.15
N PRO A 144 -25.95 9.79 -15.28
CA PRO A 144 -24.96 10.83 -15.16
C PRO A 144 -23.59 10.19 -14.96
N THR A 145 -22.67 10.47 -15.90
CA THR A 145 -21.27 10.03 -15.78
C THR A 145 -20.77 10.48 -14.42
N PRO A 146 -20.36 9.55 -13.54
CA PRO A 146 -19.83 9.91 -12.23
C PRO A 146 -18.74 10.97 -12.40
N ALA A 147 -18.74 11.98 -11.54
CA ALA A 147 -17.66 12.97 -11.53
C ALA A 147 -16.32 12.22 -11.44
N PRO A 148 -15.28 12.66 -12.19
CA PRO A 148 -13.99 12.00 -12.16
C PRO A 148 -13.44 12.01 -10.73
N THR A 149 -13.34 10.84 -10.12
CA THR A 149 -12.70 10.65 -8.83
C THR A 149 -11.22 10.97 -8.99
N SER A 150 -10.69 11.93 -8.23
CA SER A 150 -9.26 12.21 -8.22
C SER A 150 -8.46 10.92 -7.98
N PRO A 151 -7.37 10.69 -8.72
CA PRO A 151 -6.57 9.49 -8.54
C PRO A 151 -6.04 9.43 -7.10
N THR A 152 -6.21 8.27 -6.45
CA THR A 152 -5.63 8.01 -5.13
C THR A 152 -4.12 8.21 -5.19
N GLN A 153 -3.57 8.99 -4.27
CA GLN A 153 -2.12 9.19 -4.14
C GLN A 153 -1.52 8.25 -3.10
N VAL A 154 -0.26 7.88 -3.30
CA VAL A 154 0.57 7.13 -2.37
C VAL A 154 1.85 7.93 -2.10
N THR A 155 2.31 7.94 -0.85
CA THR A 155 3.60 8.53 -0.50
C THR A 155 4.61 7.41 -0.28
N ILE A 156 5.69 7.45 -1.06
CA ILE A 156 6.76 6.45 -1.05
C ILE A 156 7.99 7.12 -0.49
N ILE A 157 8.61 6.49 0.49
CA ILE A 157 9.86 6.92 1.09
C ILE A 157 10.97 6.07 0.49
N ARG A 158 11.86 6.68 -0.29
CA ARG A 158 13.06 6.00 -0.78
C ARG A 158 14.25 6.43 0.06
N GLU A 159 14.93 5.45 0.65
CA GLU A 159 16.26 5.62 1.21
C GLU A 159 17.25 5.12 0.17
N VAL A 160 18.23 5.95 -0.17
CA VAL A 160 19.29 5.63 -1.13
C VAL A 160 20.62 5.77 -0.42
N GLN A 161 21.38 4.68 -0.34
CA GLN A 161 22.71 4.67 0.26
C GLN A 161 23.74 4.39 -0.82
N CYS A 162 24.72 5.27 -0.97
CA CYS A 162 25.76 5.20 -2.00
C CYS A 162 27.14 5.27 -1.35
N GLN A 163 28.16 4.67 -1.97
CA GLN A 163 29.53 4.78 -1.47
C GLN A 163 30.20 6.07 -1.95
N TYR A 164 29.89 6.57 -3.15
CA TYR A 164 30.66 7.63 -3.79
C TYR A 164 29.82 8.83 -4.26
N SER A 165 28.50 8.72 -4.24
CA SER A 165 27.60 9.77 -4.76
C SER A 165 27.09 10.73 -3.70
N ASP A 166 27.52 11.99 -3.77
CA ASP A 166 26.99 13.12 -3.02
C ASP A 166 25.59 13.58 -3.47
N THR A 167 25.06 12.97 -4.53
CA THR A 167 23.70 13.22 -5.04
C THR A 167 22.75 12.06 -4.77
N CYS A 168 23.24 10.96 -4.18
CA CYS A 168 22.48 9.76 -3.86
C CYS A 168 21.67 9.25 -5.07
N SER A 169 22.32 9.21 -6.24
CA SER A 169 21.68 8.85 -7.51
C SER A 169 22.25 7.54 -8.04
N ARG A 170 21.40 6.51 -8.09
CA ARG A 170 21.75 5.19 -8.64
C ARG A 170 22.12 5.20 -10.13
N ARG A 171 21.77 6.27 -10.86
CA ARG A 171 22.23 6.47 -12.26
C ARG A 171 23.66 7.03 -12.34
N ALA A 172 24.12 7.70 -11.28
CA ALA A 172 25.44 8.30 -11.22
C ALA A 172 26.47 7.39 -10.53
N ASP A 173 26.02 6.49 -9.65
CA ASP A 173 26.87 5.61 -8.86
C ASP A 173 26.24 4.22 -8.73
N TYR A 174 26.99 3.22 -9.20
CA TYR A 174 26.56 1.82 -9.24
C TYR A 174 26.61 1.14 -7.88
N THR A 175 27.24 1.77 -6.88
CA THR A 175 27.28 1.26 -5.49
C THR A 175 26.00 1.58 -4.72
N CYS A 176 25.13 2.42 -5.29
CA CYS A 176 23.91 2.85 -4.64
C CYS A 176 22.92 1.69 -4.45
N THR A 177 22.62 1.37 -3.19
CA THR A 177 21.48 0.53 -2.81
C THR A 177 20.27 1.41 -2.50
N THR A 178 19.08 0.82 -2.61
CA THR A 178 17.84 1.52 -2.28
C THR A 178 16.98 0.66 -1.38
N SER A 179 16.43 1.27 -0.34
CA SER A 179 15.36 0.71 0.48
C SER A 179 14.10 1.52 0.26
N VAL A 180 12.96 0.85 0.13
CA VAL A 180 11.67 1.51 -0.04
C VAL A 180 10.79 1.26 1.18
N TYR A 181 10.25 2.35 1.72
CA TYR A 181 9.23 2.34 2.75
C TYR A 181 7.98 3.01 2.19
N TYR A 182 6.83 2.64 2.73
CA TYR A 182 5.61 3.37 2.46
C TYR A 182 5.31 4.27 3.64
N ASN A 183 4.80 5.46 3.34
CA ASN A 183 4.53 6.45 4.36
C ASN A 183 3.57 5.89 5.42
N ASN A 184 3.89 6.15 6.69
CA ASN A 184 3.10 5.68 7.84
C ASN A 184 2.92 4.15 7.87
N SER A 185 3.88 3.41 7.33
CA SER A 185 3.85 1.94 7.32
C SER A 185 4.99 1.38 8.14
N CYS A 186 4.75 0.23 8.76
CA CYS A 186 5.67 -0.38 9.69
C CYS A 186 6.58 -1.41 9.03
N GLN A 187 7.88 -1.25 9.25
CA GLN A 187 8.89 -2.25 8.89
C GLN A 187 9.69 -2.61 10.14
N GLY A 188 9.55 -3.87 10.58
CA GLY A 188 10.07 -4.28 11.88
C GLY A 188 9.42 -3.47 13.00
N SER A 189 10.21 -2.79 13.81
CA SER A 189 9.75 -1.90 14.89
C SER A 189 9.79 -0.42 14.52
N SER A 190 10.00 -0.07 13.26
CA SER A 190 10.15 1.32 12.83
C SER A 190 9.06 1.74 11.85
N ARG A 191 8.56 2.96 12.02
CA ARG A 191 7.60 3.63 11.14
C ARG A 191 8.22 4.91 10.64
N ARG A 192 8.15 5.14 9.33
CA ARG A 192 8.60 6.40 8.73
C ARG A 192 7.42 7.23 8.24
N VAL A 193 7.43 8.54 8.54
CA VAL A 193 6.37 9.47 8.17
C VAL A 193 6.95 10.71 7.51
N CYS A 194 6.53 10.99 6.27
CA CYS A 194 6.84 12.22 5.57
C CYS A 194 6.07 13.39 6.16
N THR A 195 6.78 14.44 6.55
CA THR A 195 6.16 15.69 7.06
C THR A 195 6.19 16.84 6.05
N GLY A 196 6.90 16.67 4.93
CA GLY A 196 7.16 17.69 3.91
C GLY A 196 8.43 18.51 4.12
N TYR A 197 9.11 18.32 5.25
CA TYR A 197 10.42 18.91 5.56
C TYR A 197 11.42 17.86 6.06
N TYR A 198 10.92 16.91 6.84
CA TYR A 198 11.68 15.81 7.42
C TYR A 198 10.91 14.51 7.28
N ILE A 199 11.62 13.41 7.45
CA ILE A 199 11.03 12.10 7.68
C ILE A 199 11.16 11.78 9.16
N ASP A 200 10.03 11.73 9.86
CA ASP A 200 10.00 11.27 11.24
C ASP A 200 10.12 9.74 11.24
N VAL A 201 11.11 9.22 11.97
CA VAL A 201 11.32 7.78 12.17
C VAL A 201 10.99 7.43 13.60
N ASP A 202 9.79 6.91 13.79
CA ASP A 202 9.33 6.41 15.08
C ASP A 202 9.80 4.97 15.27
N THR A 203 10.54 4.72 16.34
CA THR A 203 10.93 3.37 16.76
C THR A 203 10.08 2.95 17.94
N TYR A 204 9.47 1.79 17.84
CA TYR A 204 8.52 1.23 18.79
C TYR A 204 9.15 0.17 19.69
N SER A 205 8.47 -0.15 20.78
CA SER A 205 8.90 -1.20 21.69
C SER A 205 8.77 -2.61 21.14
N GLU A 206 7.86 -2.81 20.18
CA GLU A 206 7.49 -4.12 19.63
C GLU A 206 7.56 -4.11 18.09
N LEU A 207 7.57 -5.30 17.49
CA LEU A 207 7.47 -5.47 16.05
C LEU A 207 6.08 -5.04 15.53
N GLY A 208 6.01 -4.67 14.26
CA GLY A 208 4.79 -4.13 13.64
C GLY A 208 4.37 -2.77 14.20
N CYS A 209 5.31 -2.02 14.77
CA CYS A 209 5.05 -0.79 15.52
C CYS A 209 4.02 -0.92 16.64
N GLY A 210 3.96 -2.09 17.28
CA GLY A 210 3.17 -2.26 18.49
C GLY A 210 3.75 -1.50 19.69
N GLY A 211 2.87 -1.15 20.63
CA GLY A 211 3.27 -0.53 21.89
C GLY A 211 3.55 0.97 21.79
N VAL A 212 4.44 1.47 22.65
CA VAL A 212 4.76 2.91 22.72
C VAL A 212 5.93 3.25 21.82
N VAL A 213 5.91 4.47 21.25
CA VAL A 213 7.07 5.05 20.60
C VAL A 213 8.16 5.23 21.65
N LYS A 214 9.28 4.53 21.48
CA LYS A 214 10.47 4.64 22.34
C LYS A 214 11.30 5.86 21.99
N HIS A 215 11.41 6.12 20.69
CA HIS A 215 12.31 7.14 20.15
C HIS A 215 11.79 7.63 18.81
N THR A 216 11.89 8.93 18.57
CA THR A 216 11.62 9.55 17.27
C THR A 216 12.88 10.28 16.84
N THR A 217 13.40 9.93 15.66
CA THR A 217 14.46 10.69 14.99
C THR A 217 13.91 11.41 13.77
N GLN A 218 14.61 12.44 13.31
CA GLN A 218 14.28 13.13 12.08
C GLN A 218 15.40 12.92 11.06
N GLU A 219 15.04 12.39 9.90
CA GLU A 219 15.91 12.30 8.73
C GLU A 219 15.59 13.49 7.80
N GLN A 220 16.60 14.09 7.16
CA GLN A 220 16.35 15.19 6.23
C GLN A 220 15.77 14.65 4.92
N GLU A 221 14.68 15.26 4.46
CA GLU A 221 14.04 14.92 3.20
C GLU A 221 14.75 15.63 2.04
N ASN A 222 14.97 14.92 0.93
CA ASN A 222 15.56 15.41 -0.31
C ASN A 222 17.00 15.95 -0.16
N VAL A 223 17.73 15.48 0.85
CA VAL A 223 19.14 15.83 1.07
C VAL A 223 19.96 14.54 1.10
N CYS A 224 21.05 14.52 0.33
CA CYS A 224 22.05 13.46 0.38
C CYS A 224 23.16 13.89 1.33
N LEU A 225 23.33 13.16 2.44
CA LEU A 225 24.25 13.50 3.52
C LEU A 225 25.37 12.48 3.61
N ALA A 226 26.60 12.95 3.78
CA ALA A 226 27.73 12.09 4.12
C ALA A 226 27.57 11.56 5.55
N THR A 227 27.79 10.27 5.72
CA THR A 227 27.81 9.55 7.00
C THR A 227 29.24 9.53 7.56
N PRO A 228 29.41 9.24 8.86
CA PRO A 228 30.75 9.10 9.46
C PRO A 228 31.61 8.01 8.80
N ASP A 229 30.99 7.03 8.14
CA ASP A 229 31.66 5.92 7.45
C ASP A 229 32.02 6.25 5.99
N GLU A 230 32.04 7.53 5.62
CA GLU A 230 32.31 8.03 4.25
C GLU A 230 31.33 7.52 3.18
N THR A 231 30.18 6.96 3.57
CA THR A 231 29.06 6.68 2.65
C THR A 231 28.09 7.85 2.61
N TYR A 232 27.25 7.93 1.59
CA TYR A 232 26.21 8.94 1.44
C TYR A 232 24.84 8.31 1.60
N VAL A 233 23.95 8.96 2.34
CA VAL A 233 22.57 8.51 2.53
C VAL A 233 21.62 9.66 2.21
N GLY A 234 20.62 9.38 1.39
CA GLY A 234 19.56 10.32 1.03
C GLY A 234 18.18 9.71 1.20
N HIS A 235 17.25 10.51 1.71
CA HIS A 235 15.87 10.11 1.92
C HIS A 235 14.94 10.98 1.07
N TYR A 236 13.97 10.37 0.38
CA TYR A 236 13.08 11.07 -0.55
C TYR A 236 11.63 10.68 -0.27
N CYS A 237 10.74 11.68 -0.12
CA CYS A 237 9.30 11.47 -0.02
C CYS A 237 8.63 11.75 -1.37
N ASP A 238 8.39 10.71 -2.13
CA ASP A 238 7.73 10.80 -3.42
C ASP A 238 6.22 10.65 -3.26
N VAL A 239 5.46 11.71 -3.54
CA VAL A 239 4.00 11.62 -3.68
C VAL A 239 3.67 11.21 -5.11
N GLN A 240 3.22 9.98 -5.28
CA GLN A 240 2.92 9.38 -6.58
C GLN A 240 1.43 9.06 -6.70
N ALA A 241 0.92 8.97 -7.92
CA ALA A 241 -0.36 8.33 -8.14
C ALA A 241 -0.25 6.84 -7.76
N ALA A 242 -1.32 6.27 -7.20
CA ALA A 242 -1.39 4.85 -6.96
C ALA A 242 -1.11 4.10 -8.28
N PRO A 243 -0.18 3.13 -8.27
CA PRO A 243 0.25 2.47 -9.49
C PRO A 243 -0.89 1.58 -10.03
N ALA A 244 -1.05 1.55 -11.34
CA ALA A 244 -2.02 0.67 -11.98
C ALA A 244 -1.61 -0.80 -11.80
N THR A 245 -2.60 -1.68 -11.58
CA THR A 245 -2.41 -3.14 -11.61
C THR A 245 -2.44 -3.66 -13.05
N GLY A 246 -1.89 -4.85 -13.28
CA GLY A 246 -1.93 -5.50 -14.59
C GLY A 246 -0.95 -4.95 -15.63
N THR A 247 -0.11 -3.98 -15.26
CA THR A 247 0.91 -3.41 -16.17
C THR A 247 2.09 -4.37 -16.28
N PRO A 248 2.53 -4.76 -17.49
CA PRO A 248 3.70 -5.60 -17.64
C PRO A 248 4.97 -4.84 -17.22
N VAL A 249 5.87 -5.53 -16.53
CA VAL A 249 7.18 -5.02 -16.15
C VAL A 249 8.25 -5.99 -16.66
N LEU A 250 9.18 -5.50 -17.46
CA LEU A 250 10.34 -6.25 -17.91
C LEU A 250 11.59 -5.75 -17.18
N HIS A 251 12.19 -6.63 -16.39
CA HIS A 251 13.49 -6.41 -15.75
C HIS A 251 14.55 -7.20 -16.52
N THR A 252 15.47 -6.49 -17.15
CA THR A 252 16.57 -7.07 -17.93
C THR A 252 17.89 -6.85 -17.22
N LYS A 253 18.70 -7.91 -17.12
CA LYS A 253 20.03 -7.89 -16.50
C LYS A 253 21.06 -8.48 -17.46
N CYS A 254 22.09 -7.72 -17.80
CA CYS A 254 23.10 -8.09 -18.79
C CYS A 254 24.52 -7.83 -18.27
N PRO A 255 25.51 -8.68 -18.59
CA PRO A 255 26.88 -8.46 -18.14
C PRO A 255 27.54 -7.20 -18.73
N TYR A 256 27.41 -6.95 -20.04
CA TYR A 256 28.18 -5.88 -20.72
C TYR A 256 27.35 -4.72 -21.30
N GLY A 257 26.02 -4.84 -21.31
CA GLY A 257 25.10 -3.77 -21.71
C GLY A 257 23.72 -4.31 -22.07
N CYS A 258 22.67 -3.51 -21.97
CA CYS A 258 21.31 -4.00 -22.29
C CYS A 258 21.01 -4.09 -23.78
N ASN A 259 21.91 -3.58 -24.64
CA ASN A 259 21.74 -3.52 -26.10
C ASN A 259 22.94 -4.10 -26.85
N ASP A 260 23.82 -4.83 -26.18
CA ASP A 260 25.07 -5.34 -26.75
C ASP A 260 24.90 -6.68 -27.50
N GLY A 261 23.70 -7.27 -27.46
CA GLY A 261 23.41 -8.59 -28.02
C GLY A 261 23.94 -9.76 -27.19
N SER A 262 24.39 -9.51 -25.96
CA SER A 262 24.80 -10.55 -25.00
C SER A 262 23.61 -11.34 -24.45
N GLU A 263 23.90 -12.48 -23.83
CA GLU A 263 22.89 -13.28 -23.14
C GLU A 263 22.43 -12.58 -21.86
N CYS A 264 21.44 -11.72 -21.99
CA CYS A 264 20.76 -11.08 -20.87
C CYS A 264 19.81 -12.05 -20.17
N THR A 265 19.75 -11.99 -18.84
CA THR A 265 18.68 -12.62 -18.07
C THR A 265 17.49 -11.66 -18.00
N GLN A 266 16.30 -12.16 -18.34
CA GLN A 266 15.06 -11.38 -18.29
C GLN A 266 14.08 -11.97 -17.29
N SER A 267 13.50 -11.09 -16.48
CA SER A 267 12.41 -11.41 -15.56
C SER A 267 11.20 -10.56 -15.92
N SER A 268 10.06 -11.21 -16.16
CA SER A 268 8.81 -10.52 -16.46
C SER A 268 7.89 -10.56 -15.25
N PHE A 269 7.29 -9.41 -14.93
CA PHE A 269 6.31 -9.27 -13.87
C PHE A 269 5.03 -8.65 -14.44
N THR A 270 3.97 -8.73 -13.65
CA THR A 270 2.74 -7.97 -13.87
C THR A 270 2.45 -7.21 -12.59
N THR A 271 2.23 -5.90 -12.67
CA THR A 271 2.06 -5.09 -11.46
C THR A 271 0.90 -5.59 -10.62
N GLY A 272 1.13 -5.71 -9.31
CA GLY A 272 0.16 -6.27 -8.37
C GLY A 272 -0.05 -7.79 -8.43
N VAL A 273 0.72 -8.52 -9.23
CA VAL A 273 0.69 -9.99 -9.26
C VAL A 273 1.92 -10.55 -8.55
N CYS A 274 1.68 -11.39 -7.56
CA CYS A 274 2.74 -12.06 -6.82
C CYS A 274 3.44 -13.10 -7.70
N THR A 275 4.78 -13.10 -7.70
CA THR A 275 5.60 -14.02 -8.48
C THR A 275 6.71 -14.61 -7.62
N SER A 276 7.26 -15.76 -8.00
CA SER A 276 8.46 -16.31 -7.35
C SER A 276 9.61 -15.32 -7.48
N ASN A 277 10.33 -15.06 -6.40
CA ASN A 277 11.42 -14.09 -6.39
C ASN A 277 12.54 -14.50 -7.36
N PRO A 278 12.75 -13.79 -8.49
CA PRO A 278 13.83 -14.11 -9.42
C PRO A 278 15.13 -13.37 -9.04
N PHE A 279 15.10 -12.50 -8.04
CA PHE A 279 16.25 -11.70 -7.64
C PHE A 279 17.15 -12.52 -6.71
N GLY A 280 18.43 -12.68 -7.09
CA GLY A 280 19.44 -13.25 -6.20
C GLY A 280 19.82 -12.32 -5.04
N SER A 281 19.54 -11.02 -5.16
CA SER A 281 19.94 -9.98 -4.20
C SER A 281 18.86 -9.56 -3.22
N LEU A 282 17.58 -9.80 -3.53
CA LEU A 282 16.46 -9.37 -2.69
C LEU A 282 16.01 -10.52 -1.80
N SER A 283 15.93 -10.31 -0.48
CA SER A 283 15.53 -11.37 0.46
C SER A 283 14.03 -11.66 0.39
N GLY A 284 13.67 -12.94 0.28
CA GLY A 284 12.27 -13.39 0.23
C GLY A 284 12.05 -14.51 -0.78
N SER A 285 10.91 -15.17 -0.70
CA SER A 285 10.50 -16.26 -1.60
C SER A 285 9.66 -15.76 -2.78
N SER A 286 8.95 -14.64 -2.61
CA SER A 286 8.10 -14.04 -3.64
C SER A 286 8.27 -12.53 -3.73
N VAL A 287 7.93 -11.96 -4.90
CA VAL A 287 8.05 -10.53 -5.20
C VAL A 287 6.83 -9.99 -5.93
N LEU A 288 6.47 -8.76 -5.56
CA LEU A 288 5.52 -7.88 -6.26
C LEU A 288 6.27 -6.70 -6.87
N ALA A 289 5.89 -6.33 -8.10
CA ALA A 289 6.44 -5.18 -8.81
C ALA A 289 5.38 -4.06 -8.94
N TRP A 290 5.80 -2.81 -8.85
CA TRP A 290 4.97 -1.62 -9.03
C TRP A 290 5.65 -0.58 -9.89
N CYS A 291 5.00 -0.19 -10.98
CA CYS A 291 5.49 0.85 -11.88
C CYS A 291 5.06 2.24 -11.42
N PHE A 292 6.05 3.09 -11.18
CA PHE A 292 5.87 4.53 -11.02
C PHE A 292 6.47 5.28 -12.22
N PRO A 293 6.22 6.58 -12.40
CA PRO A 293 6.72 7.31 -13.57
C PRO A 293 8.24 7.27 -13.76
N GLN A 294 9.03 7.17 -12.68
CA GLN A 294 10.49 7.25 -12.74
C GLN A 294 11.23 5.98 -12.29
N TYR A 295 10.54 5.06 -11.62
CA TYR A 295 11.15 3.86 -11.04
C TYR A 295 10.14 2.72 -10.89
N VAL A 296 10.65 1.49 -10.82
CA VAL A 296 9.90 0.31 -10.37
C VAL A 296 10.21 0.09 -8.90
N VAL A 297 9.19 -0.21 -8.10
CA VAL A 297 9.38 -0.74 -6.75
C VAL A 297 9.18 -2.25 -6.78
N TYR A 298 10.16 -2.99 -6.26
CA TYR A 298 10.09 -4.42 -6.03
C TYR A 298 9.94 -4.68 -4.53
N VAL A 299 8.88 -5.37 -4.13
CA VAL A 299 8.58 -5.70 -2.73
C VAL A 299 8.65 -7.21 -2.56
N ALA A 300 9.60 -7.68 -1.76
CA ALA A 300 9.78 -9.10 -1.47
C ALA A 300 9.14 -9.52 -0.16
N TYR A 301 8.63 -10.75 -0.15
CA TYR A 301 7.96 -11.38 0.97
C TYR A 301 8.59 -12.73 1.28
N GLY A 302 8.61 -13.11 2.55
CA GLY A 302 9.09 -14.43 2.98
C GLY A 302 8.16 -15.56 2.56
N SER A 303 6.87 -15.27 2.43
CA SER A 303 5.85 -16.19 1.93
C SER A 303 5.90 -16.33 0.41
N ILE A 304 5.25 -17.36 -0.15
CA ILE A 304 5.17 -17.60 -1.61
C ILE A 304 4.00 -16.87 -2.27
N ASP A 305 3.02 -16.42 -1.49
CA ASP A 305 1.78 -15.77 -1.93
C ASP A 305 1.79 -14.26 -1.66
N CYS A 306 2.96 -13.70 -1.33
CA CYS A 306 3.15 -12.30 -0.97
C CYS A 306 2.24 -11.85 0.20
N SER A 307 1.88 -12.78 1.07
CA SER A 307 1.18 -12.50 2.32
C SER A 307 2.16 -12.23 3.46
N GLY A 308 1.68 -11.58 4.51
CA GLY A 308 2.47 -11.34 5.72
C GLY A 308 3.45 -10.16 5.59
N PRO A 309 4.51 -10.11 6.43
CA PRO A 309 5.41 -8.98 6.49
C PRO A 309 6.33 -8.89 5.28
N VAL A 310 6.60 -7.66 4.84
CA VAL A 310 7.61 -7.35 3.83
C VAL A 310 8.98 -7.76 4.36
N SER A 311 9.72 -8.56 3.59
CA SER A 311 11.09 -8.97 3.91
C SER A 311 12.10 -7.93 3.48
N ALA A 312 11.95 -7.40 2.27
CA ALA A 312 12.74 -6.30 1.73
C ALA A 312 11.95 -5.57 0.65
N ALA A 313 12.28 -4.30 0.40
CA ALA A 313 11.75 -3.57 -0.74
C ALA A 313 12.84 -2.66 -1.31
N MET A 314 12.95 -2.61 -2.62
CA MET A 314 13.92 -1.80 -3.34
C MET A 314 13.27 -1.05 -4.49
N SER A 315 13.88 0.03 -4.94
CA SER A 315 13.46 0.80 -6.11
C SER A 315 14.56 0.84 -7.16
N GLU A 316 14.17 0.72 -8.42
CA GLU A 316 15.10 0.79 -9.53
C GLU A 316 14.64 1.77 -10.60
N PRO A 317 15.54 2.56 -11.21
CA PRO A 317 15.16 3.48 -12.28
C PRO A 317 14.47 2.78 -13.46
N ILE A 318 13.43 3.41 -14.01
CA ILE A 318 12.81 3.04 -15.30
C ILE A 318 13.46 3.84 -16.43
N GLY A 319 13.60 3.23 -17.59
CA GLY A 319 13.96 3.92 -18.83
C GLY A 319 14.68 3.01 -19.81
N GLN A 320 14.90 3.52 -21.02
CA GLN A 320 15.63 2.79 -22.08
C GLN A 320 17.16 2.78 -21.86
N SER A 321 17.66 3.58 -20.91
CA SER A 321 19.07 3.60 -20.57
C SER A 321 19.37 2.65 -19.41
N CYS A 322 20.34 1.77 -19.62
CA CYS A 322 20.87 0.91 -18.59
C CYS A 322 21.46 1.72 -17.43
N PHE A 323 21.45 1.12 -16.25
CA PHE A 323 22.29 1.54 -15.13
C PHE A 323 23.01 0.32 -14.57
N LEU A 324 24.14 0.52 -13.90
CA LEU A 324 24.91 -0.56 -13.30
C LEU A 324 24.34 -0.89 -11.91
N ASP A 325 24.30 -2.17 -11.54
CA ASP A 325 24.07 -2.61 -10.17
C ASP A 325 25.39 -2.74 -9.39
N ASN A 326 25.30 -3.16 -8.12
CA ASN A 326 26.45 -3.34 -7.25
C ASN A 326 27.45 -4.40 -7.75
N ASN A 327 27.03 -5.30 -8.64
CA ASN A 327 27.88 -6.30 -9.27
C ASN A 327 28.44 -5.82 -10.62
N GLN A 328 28.23 -4.55 -10.98
CA GLN A 328 28.57 -3.95 -12.27
C GLN A 328 27.85 -4.62 -13.45
N GLU A 329 26.69 -5.23 -13.20
CA GLU A 329 25.82 -5.75 -14.24
C GLU A 329 24.86 -4.65 -14.70
N HIS A 330 24.58 -4.59 -16.00
CA HIS A 330 23.71 -3.60 -16.60
C HIS A 330 22.24 -4.00 -16.43
N ILE A 331 21.48 -3.18 -15.72
CA ILE A 331 20.06 -3.35 -15.47
C ILE A 331 19.24 -2.37 -16.31
N MET A 332 18.11 -2.84 -16.83
CA MET A 332 17.09 -2.03 -17.46
C MET A 332 15.70 -2.47 -17.01
N ASN A 333 14.89 -1.49 -16.60
CA ASN A 333 13.48 -1.69 -16.25
C ASN A 333 12.59 -1.00 -17.25
N VAL A 334 11.62 -1.74 -17.80
CA VAL A 334 10.61 -1.22 -18.73
C VAL A 334 9.22 -1.54 -18.21
N CYS A 335 8.36 -0.52 -18.13
CA CYS A 335 6.96 -0.66 -17.74
C CYS A 335 6.05 -0.44 -18.94
N GLY A 336 5.02 -1.27 -19.09
CA GLY A 336 3.97 -1.08 -20.10
C GLY A 336 4.34 -1.49 -21.52
N SER A 337 5.52 -2.05 -21.77
CA SER A 337 5.87 -2.67 -23.05
C SER A 337 5.35 -4.10 -23.09
N SER A 338 4.21 -4.31 -23.76
CA SER A 338 3.74 -5.63 -24.20
C SER A 338 4.22 -5.92 -25.61
#